data_AF-A0A9P6YG74-F1
#
_entry.id   AF-A0A9P6YG74-F1
#
_cell.length_a   1.000
_cell.length_b   1.000
_cell.length_c   1.000
_cell.angle_alpha   90.00
_cell.angle_beta   90.00
_cell.angle_gamma   90.00
#
_symmetry.space_group_name_H-M   'P 1'
#
loop_
_entity.id
_entity.type
_entity.pdbx_description
1 polymer ?
#
loop_
_entity_poly.entity_id
_entity_poly.type
_entity_poly.pdbx_seq_one_letter_code
_entity_poly.pdbx_strand_id
1 'polypeptide(L)'
;MSNLVYFDQQQKHLLHLPFDLLLKVSEYLSFSNLWYLSTSSQHCRKLGYQLIWHKYHIDLTKPQLNGFEHLIYGALAYINQNAHINNKVDSTVIQSASNRLAVEIYDRSPLKNWEVCLDFLLDKALGIIVDHVFLDLRLDVIPKHTSAKEFQPTKMGGLISLFLNALYPTLIALFDTEPTSKMHHRLLLNHINRHFHHVSTSYHQLYHRRLYIQSSTATKETTIVAAQQYNSLLRLNFRILVRFIGTLVQTDLLSVEDLETLTRQQIQHFFIKQEQQAPKRKRQRTSHHQQSNPLQSEEIEFQMEIFSDLTRAVLLLQQHVPSNDDGLNTVSNMLHDTVSSLISFSKQPQ
;
A
#
# COMPACT_ATOMS: atom_id res chain seq x y z
N MET A 1 -30.45 27.07 54.70
CA MET A 1 -29.00 26.98 54.44
C MET A 1 -28.60 25.54 54.75
N SER A 2 -28.25 24.66 53.82
CA SER A 2 -27.65 24.83 52.50
C SER A 2 -28.01 23.60 51.65
N ASN A 3 -28.58 23.80 50.47
CA ASN A 3 -28.76 22.76 49.47
C ASN A 3 -27.39 22.44 48.87
N LEU A 4 -26.77 21.34 49.32
CA LEU A 4 -25.69 20.69 48.59
C LEU A 4 -26.31 19.95 47.41
N VAL A 5 -26.36 20.64 46.27
CA VAL A 5 -26.61 20.02 44.97
C VAL A 5 -25.46 19.04 44.72
N TYR A 6 -25.76 17.75 44.84
CA TYR A 6 -24.91 16.70 44.27
C TYR A 6 -24.90 16.90 42.75
N PHE A 7 -23.83 17.51 42.24
CA PHE A 7 -23.49 17.36 40.83
C PHE A 7 -23.03 15.92 40.66
N ASP A 8 -23.96 15.07 40.22
CA ASP A 8 -23.65 13.74 39.73
C ASP A 8 -22.82 13.93 38.45
N GLN A 9 -21.49 14.00 38.60
CA GLN A 9 -20.56 13.89 37.48
C GLN A 9 -20.66 12.45 36.97
N GLN A 10 -21.68 12.18 36.15
CA GLN A 10 -21.66 11.03 35.25
C GLN A 10 -20.40 11.20 34.39
N GLN A 11 -19.31 10.56 34.80
CA GLN A 11 -18.12 10.41 33.99
C GLN A 11 -18.57 9.68 32.73
N LYS A 12 -18.75 10.43 31.64
CA LYS A 12 -19.12 9.89 30.34
C LYS A 12 -17.96 9.00 29.86
N HIS A 13 -17.99 7.73 30.22
CA HIS A 13 -17.00 6.78 29.74
C HIS A 13 -17.13 6.62 28.23
N LEU A 14 -15.99 6.54 27.54
CA LEU A 14 -15.88 6.25 26.11
C LEU A 14 -16.76 5.05 25.69
N LEU A 15 -16.92 4.08 26.59
CA LEU A 15 -17.69 2.85 26.43
C LEU A 15 -19.21 3.05 26.37
N HIS A 16 -19.72 4.21 26.78
CA HIS A 16 -21.14 4.54 26.70
C HIS A 16 -21.51 5.26 25.39
N LEU A 17 -20.52 5.59 24.56
CA LEU A 17 -20.79 6.17 23.25
C LEU A 17 -21.33 5.08 22.29
N PRO A 18 -22.30 5.42 21.42
CA PRO A 18 -22.74 4.51 20.37
C PRO A 18 -21.57 4.07 19.50
N PHE A 19 -21.53 2.78 19.15
CA PHE A 19 -20.43 2.22 18.35
C PHE A 19 -20.28 2.92 17.00
N ASP A 20 -21.37 3.32 16.35
CA ASP A 20 -21.33 4.07 15.09
C ASP A 20 -20.60 5.42 15.21
N LEU A 21 -20.70 6.08 16.37
CA LEU A 21 -19.95 7.31 16.63
C LEU A 21 -18.46 7.00 16.81
N LEU A 22 -18.14 5.91 17.52
CA LEU A 22 -16.76 5.45 17.71
C LEU A 22 -16.11 5.04 16.38
N LEU A 23 -16.87 4.41 15.48
CA LEU A 23 -16.43 4.11 14.11
C LEU A 23 -16.08 5.39 13.34
N LYS A 24 -16.92 6.42 13.40
CA LYS A 24 -16.62 7.73 12.78
C LYS A 24 -15.39 8.39 13.37
N VAL A 25 -15.20 8.32 14.69
CA VAL A 25 -13.99 8.82 15.35
C VAL A 25 -12.76 8.02 14.91
N SER A 26 -12.89 6.71 14.73
CA SER A 26 -11.79 5.84 14.30
C SER A 26 -11.26 6.16 12.90
N GLU A 27 -12.03 6.84 12.04
CA GLU A 27 -11.54 7.34 10.74
C GLU A 27 -10.39 8.34 10.89
N TYR A 28 -10.29 9.03 12.04
CA TYR A 28 -9.25 10.01 12.35
C TYR A 28 -8.09 9.43 13.18
N LEU A 29 -8.16 8.15 13.53
CA LEU A 29 -7.14 7.47 14.34
C LEU A 29 -6.35 6.50 13.46
N SER A 30 -5.03 6.54 13.52
CA SER A 30 -4.18 5.55 12.85
C SER A 30 -4.33 4.16 13.49
N PHE A 31 -3.82 3.14 12.80
CA PHE A 31 -3.72 1.79 13.35
C PHE A 31 -2.99 1.78 14.70
N SER A 32 -1.88 2.51 14.82
CA SER A 32 -1.12 2.60 16.07
C SER A 32 -1.97 3.16 17.21
N ASN A 33 -2.76 4.21 16.97
CA ASN A 33 -3.63 4.80 17.99
C ASN A 33 -4.68 3.79 18.48
N LEU A 34 -5.30 3.05 17.55
CA LEU A 34 -6.28 2.02 17.88
C LEU A 34 -5.65 0.83 18.59
N TRP A 35 -4.42 0.46 18.20
CA TRP A 35 -3.64 -0.56 18.88
C TRP A 35 -3.34 -0.16 20.33
N TYR A 36 -2.79 1.03 20.57
CA TYR A 36 -2.49 1.50 21.92
C TYR A 36 -3.74 1.67 22.78
N LEU A 37 -4.86 2.12 22.20
CA LEU A 37 -6.16 2.11 22.86
C LEU A 37 -6.51 0.69 23.33
N SER A 38 -6.32 -0.32 22.48
CA SER A 38 -6.60 -1.73 22.82
C SER A 38 -5.71 -2.27 23.96
N THR A 39 -4.52 -1.69 24.15
CA THR A 39 -3.60 -2.09 25.23
C THR A 39 -3.87 -1.38 26.57
N SER A 40 -4.67 -0.31 26.58
CA SER A 40 -4.82 0.56 27.75
C SER A 40 -5.67 -0.04 28.88
N SER A 41 -6.63 -0.92 28.58
CA SER A 41 -7.44 -1.64 29.58
C SER A 41 -8.12 -2.86 28.97
N GLN A 42 -8.67 -3.76 29.80
CA GLN A 42 -9.44 -4.92 29.30
C GLN A 42 -10.68 -4.51 28.50
N HIS A 43 -11.37 -3.43 28.90
CA HIS A 43 -12.55 -2.93 28.20
C HIS A 43 -12.17 -2.26 26.89
N CYS A 44 -11.11 -1.43 26.89
CA CYS A 44 -10.57 -0.81 25.68
C CYS A 44 -10.01 -1.85 24.71
N ARG A 45 -9.53 -3.01 25.19
CA ARG A 45 -9.09 -4.11 24.33
C ARG A 45 -10.20 -4.62 23.43
N LYS A 46 -11.36 -4.95 24.00
CA LYS A 46 -12.52 -5.43 23.22
C LYS A 46 -12.96 -4.38 22.21
N LEU A 47 -13.09 -3.12 22.64
CA LEU A 47 -13.49 -2.02 21.77
C LEU A 47 -12.45 -1.79 20.66
N GLY A 48 -11.16 -1.71 21.00
CA GLY A 48 -10.08 -1.49 20.06
C GLY A 48 -10.00 -2.59 19.01
N TYR A 49 -10.15 -3.86 19.41
CA TYR A 49 -10.20 -4.98 18.47
C TYR A 49 -11.42 -4.93 17.56
N GLN A 50 -12.60 -4.52 18.06
CA GLN A 50 -13.78 -4.30 17.22
C GLN A 50 -13.56 -3.18 16.21
N LEU A 51 -12.98 -2.05 16.64
CA LEU A 51 -12.68 -0.93 15.74
C LEU A 51 -11.65 -1.34 14.68
N ILE A 52 -10.60 -2.06 15.06
CA ILE A 52 -9.58 -2.58 14.13
C ILE A 52 -10.20 -3.57 13.14
N TRP A 53 -11.06 -4.48 13.60
CA TRP A 53 -11.78 -5.41 12.72
C TRP A 53 -12.68 -4.67 11.72
N HIS A 54 -13.47 -3.70 12.19
CA HIS A 54 -14.40 -2.98 11.32
C HIS A 54 -13.69 -2.05 10.32
N LYS A 55 -12.58 -1.43 10.73
CA LYS A 55 -11.84 -0.48 9.89
C LYS A 55 -10.87 -1.16 8.93
N TYR A 56 -10.18 -2.20 9.39
CA TYR A 56 -9.07 -2.82 8.66
C TYR A 56 -9.29 -4.30 8.33
N HIS A 57 -10.39 -4.91 8.78
CA HIS A 57 -10.67 -6.34 8.60
C HIS A 57 -9.61 -7.28 9.21
N ILE A 58 -8.94 -6.83 10.28
CA ILE A 58 -7.93 -7.61 11.00
C ILE A 58 -8.57 -8.20 12.27
N ASP A 59 -8.63 -9.53 12.36
CA ASP A 59 -9.19 -10.22 13.53
C ASP A 59 -8.12 -10.41 14.62
N LEU A 60 -8.24 -9.60 15.68
CA LEU A 60 -7.38 -9.68 16.87
C LEU A 60 -8.07 -10.36 18.05
N THR A 61 -9.26 -10.95 17.88
CA THR A 61 -10.06 -11.46 19.00
C THR A 61 -9.46 -12.72 19.66
N LYS A 62 -8.58 -13.45 18.96
CA LYS A 62 -7.98 -14.71 19.42
C LYS A 62 -6.45 -14.64 19.47
N PRO A 63 -5.86 -13.85 20.40
CA PRO A 63 -4.41 -13.66 20.49
C PRO A 63 -3.64 -14.96 20.77
N GLN A 64 -4.24 -15.93 21.45
CA GLN A 64 -3.60 -17.21 21.74
C GLN A 64 -3.41 -18.09 20.49
N LEU A 65 -4.31 -17.98 19.51
CA LEU A 65 -4.21 -18.74 18.25
C LEU A 65 -3.31 -18.01 17.25
N ASN A 66 -3.39 -16.68 17.23
CA ASN A 66 -2.68 -15.83 16.27
C ASN A 66 -1.56 -15.01 16.93
N GLY A 67 -0.84 -15.63 17.86
CA GLY A 67 0.17 -14.94 18.68
C GLY A 67 1.33 -14.36 17.86
N PHE A 68 1.68 -15.00 16.74
CA PHE A 68 2.69 -14.48 15.81
C PHE A 68 2.21 -13.19 15.12
N GLU A 69 0.98 -13.22 14.59
CA GLU A 69 0.38 -12.09 13.87
C GLU A 69 0.22 -10.89 14.81
N HIS A 70 -0.23 -11.12 16.04
CA HIS A 70 -0.30 -10.08 17.08
C HIS A 70 1.06 -9.43 17.36
N LEU A 71 2.13 -10.22 17.34
CA LEU A 71 3.48 -9.69 17.55
C LEU A 71 3.89 -8.78 16.38
N ILE A 72 3.60 -9.19 15.13
CA ILE A 72 3.91 -8.37 13.94
C ILE A 72 3.09 -7.08 13.95
N TYR A 73 1.78 -7.16 14.18
CA TYR A 73 0.92 -5.97 14.30
C TYR A 73 1.36 -5.04 15.44
N GLY A 74 1.79 -5.62 16.57
CA GLY A 74 2.34 -4.86 17.69
C GLY A 74 3.66 -4.16 17.34
N ALA A 75 4.55 -4.84 16.61
CA ALA A 75 5.80 -4.23 16.12
C ALA A 75 5.51 -3.07 15.16
N LEU A 76 4.57 -3.24 14.24
CA LEU A 76 4.17 -2.19 13.29
C LEU A 76 3.53 -0.99 14.00
N ALA A 77 2.66 -1.22 14.98
CA ALA A 77 2.09 -0.16 15.82
C ALA A 77 3.17 0.59 16.62
N TYR A 78 4.14 -0.15 17.17
CA TYR A 78 5.26 0.42 17.91
C TYR A 78 6.16 1.30 17.03
N ILE A 79 6.54 0.81 15.85
CA ILE A 79 7.38 1.56 14.91
C ILE A 79 6.64 2.80 14.41
N ASN A 80 5.37 2.69 14.00
CA ASN A 80 4.59 3.83 13.53
C ASN A 80 4.47 4.96 14.59
N GLN A 81 4.34 4.58 15.86
CA GLN A 81 4.21 5.54 16.95
C GLN A 81 5.55 6.17 17.37
N ASN A 82 6.62 5.38 17.44
CA ASN A 82 7.86 5.77 18.13
C ASN A 82 9.01 6.08 17.17
N ALA A 83 8.98 5.60 15.92
CA ALA A 83 10.08 5.83 14.99
C ALA A 83 10.11 7.25 14.43
N HIS A 84 9.03 8.04 14.57
CA HIS A 84 9.03 9.44 14.12
C HIS A 84 9.30 10.39 15.28
N ILE A 85 10.53 10.92 15.35
CA ILE A 85 10.94 11.93 16.32
C ILE A 85 11.31 13.20 15.55
N ASN A 86 10.62 14.31 15.81
CA ASN A 86 10.87 15.61 15.15
C ASN A 86 10.87 15.54 13.61
N ASN A 87 9.92 14.80 13.02
CA ASN A 87 9.82 14.54 11.57
C ASN A 87 11.01 13.79 10.94
N LYS A 88 11.90 13.22 11.76
CA LYS A 88 12.96 12.31 11.33
C LYS A 88 12.63 10.89 11.78
N VAL A 89 13.07 9.93 10.97
CA VAL A 89 12.94 8.52 11.31
C VAL A 89 14.11 8.10 12.19
N ASP A 90 13.82 7.61 13.39
CA ASP A 90 14.77 7.03 14.31
C ASP A 90 15.08 5.58 13.89
N SER A 91 16.25 5.39 13.29
CA SER A 91 16.74 4.09 12.85
C SER A 91 16.95 3.11 14.00
N THR A 92 17.17 3.59 15.23
CA THR A 92 17.40 2.72 16.39
C THR A 92 16.12 1.99 16.81
N VAL A 93 14.98 2.67 16.76
CA VAL A 93 13.65 2.08 17.02
C VAL A 93 13.33 1.01 15.99
N ILE A 94 13.59 1.31 14.70
CA ILE A 94 13.38 0.38 13.59
C ILE A 94 14.27 -0.86 13.76
N GLN A 95 15.58 -0.66 14.02
CA GLN A 95 16.52 -1.77 14.19
C GLN A 95 16.15 -2.65 15.40
N SER A 96 15.76 -2.03 16.51
CA SER A 96 15.34 -2.74 17.72
C SER A 96 14.13 -3.64 17.45
N ALA A 97 13.08 -3.09 16.81
CA ALA A 97 11.90 -3.85 16.45
C ALA A 97 12.22 -4.97 15.42
N SER A 98 13.08 -4.68 14.46
CA SER A 98 13.52 -5.64 13.43
C SER A 98 14.26 -6.82 14.05
N ASN A 99 15.21 -6.53 14.95
CA ASN A 99 15.96 -7.54 15.66
C ASN A 99 15.04 -8.42 16.52
N ARG A 100 14.09 -7.80 17.23
CA ARG A 100 13.15 -8.57 18.06
C ARG A 100 12.27 -9.48 17.21
N LEU A 101 11.79 -9.02 16.06
CA LEU A 101 11.00 -9.86 15.15
C LEU A 101 11.84 -11.00 14.55
N ALA A 102 13.08 -10.72 14.14
CA ALA A 102 13.97 -11.74 13.60
C ALA A 102 14.28 -12.85 14.61
N VAL A 103 14.55 -12.48 15.87
CA VAL A 103 14.74 -13.44 16.98
C VAL A 103 13.49 -14.26 17.21
N GLU A 104 12.30 -13.64 17.19
CA GLU A 104 11.05 -14.37 17.36
C GLU A 104 10.80 -15.39 16.22
N ILE A 105 11.14 -15.04 14.99
CA ILE A 105 11.09 -15.96 13.84
C ILE A 105 12.07 -17.11 14.05
N TYR A 106 13.30 -16.81 14.48
CA TYR A 106 14.33 -17.80 14.76
C TYR A 106 13.93 -18.76 15.87
N ASP A 107 13.44 -18.26 17.02
CA ASP A 107 13.04 -19.06 18.17
C ASP A 107 11.86 -20.00 17.86
N ARG A 108 11.02 -19.64 16.88
CA ARG A 108 9.88 -20.45 16.41
C ARG A 108 10.26 -21.43 15.31
N SER A 109 11.47 -21.33 14.76
CA SER A 109 11.96 -22.20 13.70
C SER A 109 12.69 -23.41 14.30
N PRO A 110 12.46 -24.63 13.79
CA PRO A 110 13.16 -25.82 14.28
C PRO A 110 14.63 -25.79 13.87
N LEU A 111 15.55 -26.25 14.73
CA LEU A 111 16.99 -26.28 14.42
C LEU A 111 17.35 -27.12 13.18
N LYS A 112 16.52 -28.11 12.84
CA LYS A 112 16.66 -28.93 11.62
C LYS A 112 15.50 -28.66 10.70
N ASN A 113 15.76 -28.56 9.39
CA ASN A 113 14.76 -28.27 8.36
C ASN A 113 14.00 -26.95 8.63
N TRP A 114 14.71 -25.93 9.13
CA TRP A 114 14.13 -24.62 9.44
C TRP A 114 13.52 -23.95 8.22
N GLU A 115 14.02 -24.24 7.01
CA GLU A 115 13.63 -23.65 5.73
C GLU A 115 12.12 -23.56 5.53
N VAL A 116 11.39 -24.67 5.74
CA VAL A 116 9.92 -24.71 5.55
C VAL A 116 9.20 -23.85 6.58
N CYS A 117 9.70 -23.82 7.81
CA CYS A 117 9.12 -23.01 8.88
C CYS A 117 9.41 -21.52 8.66
N LEU A 118 10.64 -21.19 8.24
CA LEU A 118 11.02 -19.83 7.89
C LEU A 118 10.18 -19.34 6.72
N ASP A 119 10.00 -20.14 5.68
CA ASP A 119 9.17 -19.78 4.52
C ASP A 119 7.75 -19.39 4.94
N PHE A 120 7.13 -20.22 5.79
CA PHE A 120 5.79 -19.95 6.33
C PHE A 120 5.73 -18.70 7.22
N LEU A 121 6.69 -18.54 8.13
CA LEU A 121 6.72 -17.39 9.04
C LEU A 121 7.02 -16.09 8.29
N LEU A 122 7.90 -16.12 7.28
CA LEU A 122 8.19 -14.97 6.42
C LEU A 122 7.01 -14.64 5.52
N ASP A 123 6.31 -15.61 4.94
CA ASP A 123 5.11 -15.36 4.13
C ASP A 123 4.03 -14.64 4.96
N LYS A 124 3.82 -15.10 6.21
CA LYS A 124 2.93 -14.40 7.13
C LYS A 124 3.41 -13.01 7.53
N ALA A 125 4.70 -12.88 7.86
CA ALA A 125 5.26 -11.60 8.30
C ALA A 125 5.23 -10.56 7.18
N LEU A 126 5.77 -10.90 6.00
CA LEU A 126 5.79 -10.03 4.84
C LEU A 126 4.38 -9.70 4.35
N GLY A 127 3.45 -10.66 4.39
CA GLY A 127 2.04 -10.39 4.09
C GLY A 127 1.48 -9.27 4.96
N ILE A 128 1.62 -9.39 6.29
CA ILE A 128 1.13 -8.37 7.23
C ILE A 128 1.86 -7.04 7.07
N ILE A 129 3.19 -7.06 6.92
CA ILE A 129 4.03 -5.86 6.82
C ILE A 129 3.70 -5.07 5.54
N VAL A 130 3.57 -5.76 4.40
CA VAL A 130 3.24 -5.13 3.11
C VAL A 130 1.79 -4.67 3.09
N ASP A 131 0.84 -5.48 3.60
CA ASP A 131 -0.57 -5.08 3.73
C ASP A 131 -0.70 -3.79 4.59
N HIS A 132 0.19 -3.59 5.57
CA HIS A 132 0.20 -2.43 6.45
C HIS A 132 0.38 -1.09 5.73
N VAL A 133 1.09 -1.09 4.60
CA VAL A 133 1.30 0.11 3.75
C VAL A 133 -0.04 0.69 3.27
N PHE A 134 -1.07 -0.16 3.16
CA PHE A 134 -2.36 0.20 2.56
C PHE A 134 -3.49 0.42 3.57
N LEU A 135 -3.23 0.34 4.89
CA LEU A 135 -4.31 0.41 5.89
C LEU A 135 -4.82 1.84 6.12
N ASP A 136 -3.94 2.84 6.16
CA ASP A 136 -4.26 4.21 6.59
C ASP A 136 -4.11 5.24 5.46
N LEU A 137 -4.58 4.90 4.24
CA LEU A 137 -4.43 5.68 3.01
C LEU A 137 -4.84 7.16 3.12
N ARG A 138 -5.85 7.45 3.96
CA ARG A 138 -6.34 8.83 4.19
C ARG A 138 -5.45 9.64 5.13
N LEU A 139 -4.74 8.96 6.03
CA LEU A 139 -3.83 9.56 7.01
C LEU A 139 -2.39 9.60 6.47
N ASP A 140 -2.06 8.73 5.52
CA ASP A 140 -0.79 8.67 4.83
C ASP A 140 -0.86 9.30 3.43
N VAL A 141 -1.09 10.61 3.41
CA VAL A 141 -1.27 11.37 2.17
C VAL A 141 0.04 11.38 1.38
N ILE A 142 -0.06 11.06 0.08
CA ILE A 142 1.07 11.18 -0.85
C ILE A 142 1.57 12.63 -0.80
N PRO A 143 2.87 12.86 -0.50
CA PRO A 143 3.44 14.20 -0.47
C PRO A 143 3.18 14.90 -1.81
N LYS A 144 2.43 16.00 -1.77
CA LYS A 144 2.18 16.84 -2.94
C LYS A 144 3.52 17.43 -3.38
N HIS A 145 3.72 17.58 -4.68
CA HIS A 145 4.92 18.16 -5.29
C HIS A 145 5.07 19.66 -4.95
N THR A 146 5.29 19.98 -3.69
CA THR A 146 5.70 21.32 -3.26
C THR A 146 7.20 21.39 -3.48
N SER A 147 7.58 21.94 -4.64
CA SER A 147 8.93 22.42 -5.01
C SER A 147 10.14 21.47 -4.94
N ALA A 148 10.04 20.27 -4.37
CA ALA A 148 11.15 19.31 -4.30
C ALA A 148 11.25 18.48 -5.58
N LYS A 149 12.43 18.49 -6.20
CA LYS A 149 12.80 17.68 -7.37
C LYS A 149 12.94 16.17 -7.06
N GLU A 150 12.73 15.77 -5.81
CA GLU A 150 13.06 14.45 -5.31
C GLU A 150 11.81 13.60 -5.08
N PHE A 151 11.90 12.30 -5.43
CA PHE A 151 10.86 11.33 -5.13
C PHE A 151 10.73 11.13 -3.62
N GLN A 152 9.50 11.17 -3.12
CA GLN A 152 9.22 11.01 -1.70
C GLN A 152 8.30 9.81 -1.46
N PRO A 153 8.69 8.88 -0.58
CA PRO A 153 7.80 7.82 -0.09
C PRO A 153 6.55 8.41 0.56
N THR A 154 5.49 7.61 0.67
CA THR A 154 4.49 7.89 1.72
C THR A 154 5.12 7.66 3.09
N LYS A 155 4.58 8.26 4.16
CA LYS A 155 5.12 8.09 5.50
C LYS A 155 5.20 6.62 5.88
N MET A 156 4.13 5.85 5.62
CA MET A 156 4.11 4.43 5.92
C MET A 156 5.00 3.65 4.96
N GLY A 157 4.95 3.90 3.65
CA GLY A 157 5.77 3.19 2.67
C GLY A 157 7.28 3.32 2.95
N GLY A 158 7.73 4.52 3.32
CA GLY A 158 9.12 4.77 3.71
C GLY A 158 9.49 4.06 5.01
N LEU A 159 8.61 4.11 6.01
CA LEU A 159 8.82 3.45 7.29
C LEU A 159 8.91 1.92 7.16
N ILE A 160 8.02 1.33 6.37
CA ILE A 160 7.99 -0.12 6.10
C ILE A 160 9.21 -0.53 5.26
N SER A 161 9.63 0.28 4.28
CA SER A 161 10.85 -0.02 3.51
C SER A 161 12.08 -0.05 4.41
N LEU A 162 12.22 0.92 5.31
CA LEU A 162 13.31 0.94 6.30
C LEU A 162 13.24 -0.25 7.26
N PHE A 163 12.03 -0.64 7.68
CA PHE A 163 11.83 -1.80 8.54
C PHE A 163 12.24 -3.11 7.85
N LEU A 164 11.81 -3.33 6.60
CA LEU A 164 12.22 -4.49 5.82
C LEU A 164 13.73 -4.50 5.58
N ASN A 165 14.32 -3.34 5.30
CA ASN A 165 15.76 -3.19 5.06
C ASN A 165 16.60 -3.46 6.32
N ALA A 166 16.05 -3.22 7.51
CA ALA A 166 16.68 -3.56 8.79
C ALA A 166 16.44 -5.02 9.20
N LEU A 167 15.28 -5.58 8.86
CA LEU A 167 14.91 -6.97 9.17
C LEU A 167 15.71 -7.99 8.34
N TYR A 168 15.87 -7.72 7.05
CA TYR A 168 16.49 -8.65 6.10
C TYR A 168 17.93 -9.05 6.47
N PRO A 169 18.86 -8.12 6.77
CA PRO A 169 20.22 -8.48 7.18
C PRO A 169 20.25 -9.28 8.49
N THR A 170 19.35 -8.99 9.43
CA THR A 170 19.28 -9.73 10.70
C THR A 170 18.80 -11.16 10.49
N LEU A 171 17.83 -11.39 9.58
CA LEU A 171 17.42 -12.74 9.21
C LEU A 171 18.56 -13.51 8.54
N ILE A 172 19.31 -12.86 7.63
CA ILE A 172 20.50 -13.47 7.00
C ILE A 172 21.59 -13.79 8.03
N ALA A 173 21.73 -13.01 9.09
CA ALA A 173 22.71 -13.28 10.13
C ALA A 173 22.32 -14.45 11.05
N LEU A 174 21.02 -14.72 11.21
CA LEU A 174 20.49 -15.79 12.07
C LEU A 174 20.33 -17.13 11.35
N PHE A 175 20.17 -17.11 10.02
CA PHE A 175 19.96 -18.29 9.17
C PHE A 175 21.04 -18.38 8.08
N ASP A 176 21.00 -19.42 7.23
CA ASP A 176 21.94 -19.51 6.11
C ASP A 176 21.60 -18.49 5.03
N THR A 177 22.62 -17.81 4.50
CA THR A 177 22.49 -16.66 3.58
C THR A 177 21.74 -16.99 2.29
N GLU A 178 22.16 -18.05 1.59
CA GLU A 178 21.63 -18.43 0.26
C GLU A 178 20.13 -18.77 0.26
N PRO A 179 19.64 -19.72 1.09
CA PRO A 179 18.21 -20.04 1.13
C PRO A 179 17.36 -18.88 1.65
N THR A 180 17.82 -18.17 2.68
CA THR A 180 17.07 -17.06 3.29
C THR A 180 16.88 -15.90 2.33
N SER A 181 17.93 -15.54 1.58
CA SER A 181 17.87 -14.47 0.58
C SER A 181 16.86 -14.78 -0.52
N LYS A 182 16.90 -15.99 -1.08
CA LYS A 182 15.97 -16.43 -2.12
C LYS A 182 14.53 -16.50 -1.62
N MET A 183 14.30 -17.01 -0.41
CA MET A 183 12.98 -17.06 0.22
C MET A 183 12.41 -15.67 0.43
N HIS A 184 13.18 -14.77 1.05
CA HIS A 184 12.75 -13.40 1.31
C HIS A 184 12.39 -12.67 0.02
N HIS A 185 13.26 -12.72 -0.99
CA HIS A 185 13.03 -12.07 -2.29
C HIS A 185 11.77 -12.58 -2.97
N ARG A 186 11.63 -13.90 -3.08
CA ARG A 186 10.47 -14.57 -3.70
C ARG A 186 9.16 -14.19 -3.00
N LEU A 187 9.14 -14.22 -1.68
CA LEU A 187 7.94 -13.91 -0.90
C LEU A 187 7.57 -12.43 -1.00
N LEU A 188 8.55 -11.52 -0.92
CA LEU A 188 8.31 -10.09 -1.08
C LEU A 188 7.68 -9.77 -2.45
N LEU A 189 8.26 -10.31 -3.53
CA LEU A 189 7.71 -10.17 -4.88
C LEU A 189 6.31 -10.77 -5.00
N ASN A 190 6.06 -11.93 -4.38
CA ASN A 190 4.73 -12.54 -4.39
C ASN A 190 3.67 -11.65 -3.75
N HIS A 191 3.97 -11.02 -2.61
CA HIS A 191 3.03 -10.09 -1.97
C HIS A 191 2.81 -8.83 -2.81
N ILE A 192 3.86 -8.25 -3.41
CA ILE A 192 3.74 -7.12 -4.33
C ILE A 192 2.85 -7.47 -5.54
N ASN A 193 3.09 -8.62 -6.16
CA ASN A 193 2.29 -9.11 -7.29
C ASN A 193 0.83 -9.39 -6.90
N ARG A 194 0.59 -9.92 -5.68
CA ARG A 194 -0.76 -10.11 -5.14
C ARG A 194 -1.50 -8.78 -5.05
N HIS A 195 -0.85 -7.72 -4.58
CA HIS A 195 -1.45 -6.37 -4.55
C HIS A 195 -1.71 -5.82 -5.94
N PHE A 196 -0.77 -5.96 -6.88
CA PHE A 196 -1.00 -5.57 -8.27
C PHE A 196 -2.21 -6.27 -8.86
N HIS A 197 -2.30 -7.59 -8.70
CA HIS A 197 -3.41 -8.37 -9.22
C HIS A 197 -4.75 -7.92 -8.60
N HIS A 198 -4.80 -7.73 -7.28
CA HIS A 198 -6.01 -7.31 -6.58
C HIS A 198 -6.48 -5.91 -7.01
N VAL A 199 -5.56 -4.94 -7.08
CA VAL A 199 -5.89 -3.57 -7.46
C VAL A 199 -6.26 -3.49 -8.94
N SER A 200 -5.54 -4.20 -9.82
CA SER A 200 -5.83 -4.23 -11.27
C SER A 200 -7.19 -4.87 -11.56
N THR A 201 -7.48 -6.04 -10.97
CA THR A 201 -8.77 -6.72 -11.18
C THR A 201 -9.93 -5.87 -10.68
N SER A 202 -9.81 -5.26 -9.50
CA SER A 202 -10.82 -4.35 -8.95
C SER A 202 -11.00 -3.11 -9.85
N TYR A 203 -9.91 -2.58 -10.39
CA TYR A 203 -9.93 -1.43 -11.29
C TYR A 203 -10.63 -1.74 -12.62
N HIS A 204 -10.27 -2.84 -13.29
CA HIS A 204 -10.87 -3.24 -14.55
C HIS A 204 -12.35 -3.58 -14.39
N GLN A 205 -12.72 -4.30 -13.32
CA GLN A 205 -14.12 -4.59 -13.01
C GLN A 205 -14.94 -3.30 -12.81
N LEU A 206 -14.40 -2.34 -12.06
CA LEU A 206 -15.05 -1.05 -11.85
C LEU A 206 -15.18 -0.26 -13.15
N TYR A 207 -14.14 -0.26 -13.99
CA TYR A 207 -14.15 0.44 -15.27
C TYR A 207 -15.22 -0.13 -16.21
N HIS A 208 -15.30 -1.44 -16.38
CA HIS A 208 -16.35 -2.09 -17.17
C HIS A 208 -17.75 -1.78 -16.64
N ARG A 209 -17.92 -1.78 -15.31
CA ARG A 209 -19.18 -1.40 -14.67
C ARG A 209 -19.53 0.07 -14.95
N ARG A 210 -18.55 0.98 -14.95
CA ARG A 210 -18.73 2.40 -15.27
C ARG A 210 -19.20 2.62 -16.71
N LEU A 211 -18.61 1.92 -17.67
CA LEU A 211 -19.03 1.97 -19.08
C LEU A 211 -20.50 1.54 -19.25
N TYR A 212 -20.90 0.47 -18.54
CA TYR A 212 -22.29 0.01 -18.57
C TYR A 212 -23.25 1.03 -17.96
N ILE A 213 -22.89 1.60 -16.80
CA ILE A 213 -23.68 2.63 -16.10
C ILE A 213 -23.85 3.87 -16.98
N GLN A 214 -22.78 4.39 -17.59
CA GLN A 214 -22.84 5.57 -18.47
C GLN A 214 -23.69 5.36 -19.73
N SER A 215 -23.81 4.12 -20.21
CA SER A 215 -24.63 3.78 -21.37
C SER A 215 -26.13 3.66 -21.07
N SER A 216 -26.51 3.70 -19.79
CA SER A 216 -27.91 3.58 -19.33
C SER A 216 -28.49 4.96 -19.01
N THR A 217 -29.63 5.28 -19.60
CA THR A 217 -30.32 6.58 -19.42
C THR A 217 -31.00 6.73 -18.05
N ALA A 218 -30.98 5.69 -17.20
CA ALA A 218 -31.76 5.61 -15.96
C ALA A 218 -30.91 5.73 -14.67
N THR A 219 -29.73 6.36 -14.74
CA THR A 219 -28.77 6.34 -13.61
C THR A 219 -28.97 7.48 -12.61
N LYS A 220 -29.16 7.11 -11.35
CA LYS A 220 -29.19 8.01 -10.19
C LYS A 220 -27.78 8.58 -9.94
N GLU A 221 -27.66 9.90 -9.84
CA GLU A 221 -26.41 10.65 -9.58
C GLU A 221 -25.58 10.06 -8.42
N THR A 222 -26.25 9.57 -7.37
CA THR A 222 -25.61 8.94 -6.20
C THR A 222 -24.73 7.73 -6.55
N THR A 223 -25.09 6.95 -7.58
CA THR A 223 -24.33 5.76 -7.98
C THR A 223 -23.05 6.15 -8.74
N ILE A 224 -23.11 7.24 -9.49
CA ILE A 224 -21.98 7.78 -10.24
C ILE A 224 -20.93 8.36 -9.27
N VAL A 225 -21.39 9.11 -8.27
CA VAL A 225 -20.51 9.68 -7.23
C VAL A 225 -19.82 8.57 -6.42
N ALA A 226 -20.55 7.54 -6.01
CA ALA A 226 -19.95 6.40 -5.30
C ALA A 226 -18.91 5.66 -6.16
N ALA A 227 -19.19 5.44 -7.45
CA ALA A 227 -18.25 4.81 -8.38
C ALA A 227 -17.00 5.67 -8.61
N GLN A 228 -17.15 7.01 -8.66
CA GLN A 228 -16.02 7.95 -8.75
C GLN A 228 -15.14 7.90 -7.52
N GLN A 229 -15.73 7.92 -6.31
CA GLN A 229 -14.99 7.83 -5.06
C GLN A 229 -14.23 6.50 -4.92
N TYR A 230 -14.85 5.40 -5.36
CA TYR A 230 -14.18 4.11 -5.34
C TYR A 230 -13.04 4.03 -6.37
N ASN A 231 -13.22 4.65 -7.55
CA ASN A 231 -12.17 4.74 -8.57
C ASN A 231 -10.96 5.56 -8.09
N SER A 232 -11.20 6.70 -7.42
CA SER A 232 -10.12 7.51 -6.86
C SER A 232 -9.35 6.77 -5.77
N LEU A 233 -10.04 5.96 -4.95
CA LEU A 233 -9.39 5.10 -3.96
C LEU A 233 -8.50 4.03 -4.61
N LEU A 234 -8.98 3.36 -5.66
CA LEU A 234 -8.18 2.35 -6.38
C LEU A 234 -6.95 2.97 -7.06
N ARG A 235 -7.09 4.14 -7.67
CA ARG A 235 -5.97 4.89 -8.25
C ARG A 235 -4.96 5.32 -7.18
N LEU A 236 -5.45 5.78 -6.03
CA LEU A 236 -4.59 6.10 -4.88
C LEU A 236 -3.82 4.86 -4.39
N ASN A 237 -4.49 3.71 -4.23
CA ASN A 237 -3.86 2.46 -3.85
C ASN A 237 -2.77 2.04 -4.82
N PHE A 238 -3.07 2.09 -6.12
CA PHE A 238 -2.10 1.75 -7.16
C PHE A 238 -0.89 2.68 -7.12
N ARG A 239 -1.10 3.99 -6.96
CA ARG A 239 -0.02 4.98 -6.85
C ARG A 239 0.83 4.76 -5.61
N ILE A 240 0.22 4.44 -4.46
CA ILE A 240 0.94 4.11 -3.23
C ILE A 240 1.79 2.85 -3.43
N LEU A 241 1.25 1.81 -4.08
CA LEU A 241 1.99 0.59 -4.42
C LEU A 241 3.20 0.89 -5.31
N VAL A 242 3.02 1.70 -6.36
CA VAL A 242 4.13 2.10 -7.25
C VAL A 242 5.21 2.88 -6.50
N ARG A 243 4.82 3.82 -5.63
CA ARG A 243 5.79 4.54 -4.79
C ARG A 243 6.48 3.62 -3.80
N PHE A 244 5.77 2.68 -3.18
CA PHE A 244 6.37 1.71 -2.28
C PHE A 244 7.40 0.82 -3.01
N ILE A 245 7.11 0.39 -4.24
CA ILE A 245 8.10 -0.33 -5.05
C ILE A 245 9.30 0.57 -5.36
N GLY A 246 9.07 1.82 -5.72
CA GLY A 246 10.15 2.78 -5.95
C GLY A 246 11.06 2.98 -4.73
N THR A 247 10.51 2.86 -3.51
CA THR A 247 11.30 2.97 -2.27
C THR A 247 12.03 1.67 -1.95
N LEU A 248 11.44 0.52 -2.26
CA LEU A 248 12.11 -0.78 -2.13
C LEU A 248 13.29 -0.92 -3.10
N VAL A 249 13.17 -0.41 -4.32
CA VAL A 249 14.27 -0.42 -5.31
C VAL A 249 15.42 0.50 -4.91
N GLN A 250 15.16 1.53 -4.10
CA GLN A 250 16.20 2.36 -3.48
C GLN A 250 16.94 1.66 -2.34
N THR A 251 16.53 0.44 -2.00
CA THR A 251 17.19 -0.45 -1.05
C THR A 251 17.68 -1.69 -1.78
N ASP A 252 18.46 -2.53 -1.11
CA ASP A 252 18.93 -3.81 -1.68
C ASP A 252 17.84 -4.91 -1.64
N LEU A 253 16.58 -4.54 -1.40
CA LEU A 253 15.45 -5.48 -1.31
C LEU A 253 14.82 -5.83 -2.67
N LEU A 254 14.95 -4.96 -3.68
CA LEU A 254 14.51 -5.20 -5.05
C LEU A 254 15.59 -4.75 -6.03
N SER A 255 15.87 -5.56 -7.04
CA SER A 255 16.81 -5.22 -8.11
C SER A 255 16.15 -4.34 -9.18
N VAL A 256 17.00 -3.75 -10.03
CA VAL A 256 16.54 -3.01 -11.22
C VAL A 256 15.79 -3.92 -12.20
N GLU A 257 16.19 -5.20 -12.30
CA GLU A 257 15.53 -6.19 -13.14
C GLU A 257 14.11 -6.52 -12.63
N ASP A 258 13.93 -6.57 -11.30
CA ASP A 258 12.61 -6.73 -10.70
C ASP A 258 11.72 -5.53 -11.05
N LEU A 259 12.25 -4.31 -10.99
CA LEU A 259 11.51 -3.10 -11.36
C LEU A 259 11.11 -3.12 -12.85
N GLU A 260 12.02 -3.51 -13.73
CA GLU A 260 11.73 -3.65 -15.16
C GLU A 260 10.61 -4.68 -15.38
N THR A 261 10.73 -5.84 -14.73
CA THR A 261 9.74 -6.93 -14.82
C THR A 261 8.37 -6.48 -14.34
N LEU A 262 8.29 -5.84 -13.17
CA LEU A 262 7.05 -5.30 -12.62
C LEU A 262 6.46 -4.21 -13.53
N THR A 263 7.31 -3.36 -14.10
CA THR A 263 6.86 -2.28 -14.99
C THR A 263 6.25 -2.85 -16.27
N ARG A 264 6.95 -3.75 -16.95
CA ARG A 264 6.50 -4.38 -18.21
C ARG A 264 5.27 -5.27 -17.99
N GLN A 265 5.28 -6.12 -16.95
CA GLN A 265 4.26 -7.15 -16.76
C GLN A 265 3.04 -6.67 -16.00
N GLN A 266 3.19 -5.78 -15.02
CA GLN A 266 2.09 -5.38 -14.13
C GLN A 266 1.64 -3.94 -14.39
N ILE A 267 2.56 -2.98 -14.32
CA ILE A 267 2.20 -1.54 -14.37
C ILE A 267 1.64 -1.15 -15.74
N GLN A 268 2.28 -1.57 -16.83
CA GLN A 268 1.77 -1.29 -18.18
C GLN A 268 0.43 -1.99 -18.47
N HIS A 269 0.19 -3.15 -17.87
CA HIS A 269 -1.04 -3.92 -18.03
C HIS A 269 -2.19 -3.41 -17.15
N PHE A 270 -1.90 -2.63 -16.11
CA PHE A 270 -2.91 -1.97 -15.30
C PHE A 270 -3.78 -1.03 -16.14
N PHE A 271 -3.17 -0.29 -17.07
CA PHE A 271 -3.85 0.68 -17.90
C PHE A 271 -4.63 0.02 -19.04
N ILE A 272 -5.85 0.51 -19.29
CA ILE A 272 -6.77 -0.10 -20.24
C ILE A 272 -6.43 0.37 -21.67
N LYS A 273 -6.06 -0.58 -22.55
CA LYS A 273 -5.80 -0.31 -23.98
C LYS A 273 -7.09 -0.06 -24.77
N GLN A 274 -7.08 0.95 -25.64
CA GLN A 274 -8.25 1.38 -26.45
C GLN A 274 -8.90 0.24 -27.24
N GLU A 275 -8.15 -0.78 -27.67
CA GLU A 275 -8.69 -1.90 -28.45
C GLU A 275 -9.72 -2.77 -27.68
N GLN A 276 -9.75 -2.70 -26.34
CA GLN A 276 -10.73 -3.41 -25.52
C GLN A 276 -12.05 -2.62 -25.33
N GLN A 277 -12.18 -1.42 -25.92
CA GLN A 277 -13.26 -0.47 -25.61
C GLN A 277 -14.62 -0.71 -26.29
N ALA A 278 -14.82 -1.77 -27.11
CA ALA A 278 -16.08 -1.92 -27.83
C ALA A 278 -16.82 -3.24 -27.51
N PRO A 279 -17.98 -3.20 -26.80
CA PRO A 279 -19.03 -4.16 -27.12
C PRO A 279 -19.43 -3.90 -28.57
N LYS A 280 -19.33 -4.91 -29.43
CA LYS A 280 -19.71 -4.87 -30.86
C LYS A 280 -21.17 -4.46 -31.04
N ARG A 281 -21.50 -3.17 -30.93
CA ARG A 281 -22.80 -2.63 -31.35
C ARG A 281 -22.69 -2.24 -32.83
N LYS A 282 -23.57 -2.84 -33.63
CA LYS A 282 -23.73 -2.57 -35.06
C LYS A 282 -23.75 -1.06 -35.32
N ARG A 283 -22.87 -0.61 -36.22
CA ARG A 283 -22.79 0.75 -36.74
C ARG A 283 -24.17 1.26 -37.16
N GLN A 284 -24.68 2.27 -36.47
CA GLN A 284 -25.54 3.28 -37.08
C GLN A 284 -24.74 4.58 -37.15
N ARG A 285 -24.53 5.03 -38.38
CA ARG A 285 -23.89 6.30 -38.73
C ARG A 285 -24.78 7.44 -38.27
N THR A 286 -24.27 8.30 -37.39
CA THR A 286 -24.64 9.72 -37.34
C THR A 286 -23.43 10.55 -36.89
N SER A 287 -23.38 11.75 -37.43
CA SER A 287 -22.23 12.66 -37.60
C SER A 287 -21.69 13.30 -36.33
N HIS A 288 -20.38 13.60 -36.40
CA HIS A 288 -19.68 14.74 -35.80
C HIS A 288 -20.27 15.41 -34.55
N HIS A 289 -19.77 14.99 -33.39
CA HIS A 289 -19.23 15.92 -32.41
C HIS A 289 -18.05 15.24 -31.69
N GLN A 290 -16.86 15.82 -31.85
CA GLN A 290 -15.67 15.50 -31.08
C GLN A 290 -15.88 15.97 -29.63
N GLN A 291 -16.54 15.14 -28.82
CA GLN A 291 -16.40 15.23 -27.37
C GLN A 291 -15.26 14.31 -26.98
N SER A 292 -14.12 14.90 -26.64
CA SER A 292 -13.05 14.21 -25.92
C SER A 292 -13.65 13.47 -24.74
N ASN A 293 -13.55 12.14 -24.73
CA ASN A 293 -14.15 11.33 -23.69
C ASN A 293 -13.45 11.67 -22.35
N PRO A 294 -14.11 12.28 -21.36
CA PRO A 294 -13.46 12.79 -20.15
C PRO A 294 -12.70 11.69 -19.38
N LEU A 295 -13.15 10.44 -19.50
CA LEU A 295 -12.47 9.26 -18.95
C LEU A 295 -11.07 9.02 -19.55
N GLN A 296 -10.84 9.40 -20.81
CA GLN A 296 -9.54 9.23 -21.46
C GLN A 296 -8.54 10.28 -20.96
N SER A 297 -8.96 11.53 -20.75
CA SER A 297 -8.10 12.56 -20.16
C SER A 297 -7.68 12.18 -18.75
N GLU A 298 -8.64 11.73 -17.92
CA GLU A 298 -8.38 11.24 -16.56
C GLU A 298 -7.39 10.06 -16.54
N GLU A 299 -7.45 9.18 -17.54
CA GLU A 299 -6.54 8.02 -17.64
C GLU A 299 -5.12 8.44 -18.05
N ILE A 300 -5.00 9.37 -19.00
CA ILE A 300 -3.70 9.91 -19.42
C ILE A 300 -3.04 10.66 -18.26
N GLU A 301 -3.78 11.50 -17.54
CA GLU A 301 -3.27 12.20 -16.36
C GLU A 301 -2.76 11.21 -15.30
N PHE A 302 -3.54 10.18 -15.00
CA PHE A 302 -3.13 9.16 -14.03
C PHE A 302 -1.90 8.37 -14.49
N GLN A 303 -1.83 7.98 -15.76
CA GLN A 303 -0.63 7.37 -16.35
C GLN A 303 0.60 8.26 -16.18
N MET A 304 0.48 9.56 -16.50
CA MET A 304 1.56 10.53 -16.36
C MET A 304 2.04 10.64 -14.90
N GLU A 305 1.13 10.62 -13.91
CA GLU A 305 1.52 10.61 -12.50
C GLU A 305 2.35 9.36 -12.14
N ILE A 306 1.88 8.18 -12.53
CA ILE A 306 2.54 6.91 -12.25
C ILE A 306 3.93 6.86 -12.89
N PHE A 307 4.02 7.22 -14.16
CA PHE A 307 5.30 7.22 -14.87
C PHE A 307 6.25 8.30 -14.34
N SER A 308 5.73 9.44 -13.89
CA SER A 308 6.54 10.45 -13.21
C SER A 308 7.11 9.92 -11.89
N ASP A 309 6.30 9.22 -11.09
CA ASP A 309 6.75 8.62 -9.84
C ASP A 309 7.83 7.54 -10.08
N LEU A 310 7.65 6.66 -11.06
CA LEU A 310 8.65 5.68 -11.47
C LEU A 310 9.95 6.34 -11.96
N THR A 311 9.84 7.33 -12.84
CA THR A 311 11.01 8.05 -13.38
C THR A 311 11.83 8.65 -12.26
N ARG A 312 11.18 9.30 -11.28
CA ARG A 312 11.91 9.90 -10.16
C ARG A 312 12.52 8.86 -9.23
N ALA A 313 11.84 7.75 -8.94
CA ALA A 313 12.39 6.68 -8.13
C ALA A 313 13.70 6.14 -8.73
N VAL A 314 13.69 5.97 -10.05
CA VAL A 314 14.82 5.49 -10.85
C VAL A 314 15.95 6.51 -10.96
N LEU A 315 15.63 7.80 -11.15
CA LEU A 315 16.63 8.87 -11.15
C LEU A 315 17.35 8.97 -9.80
N LEU A 316 16.63 8.80 -8.68
CA LEU A 316 17.26 8.75 -7.36
C LEU A 316 18.18 7.54 -7.20
N LEU A 317 17.79 6.37 -7.74
CA LEU A 317 18.66 5.20 -7.73
C LEU A 317 19.99 5.47 -8.47
N GLN A 318 19.92 6.10 -9.65
CA GLN A 318 21.12 6.46 -10.43
C GLN A 318 22.06 7.43 -9.69
N GLN A 319 21.52 8.33 -8.87
CA GLN A 319 22.32 9.25 -8.06
C GLN A 319 23.06 8.54 -6.92
N HIS A 320 22.50 7.45 -6.40
CA HIS A 320 23.06 6.71 -5.27
C HIS A 320 23.95 5.52 -5.69
N VAL A 321 23.75 4.94 -6.88
CA VAL A 321 24.53 3.80 -7.39
C VAL A 321 25.22 4.18 -8.72
N PRO A 322 26.39 4.83 -8.67
CA PRO A 322 27.14 5.13 -9.89
C PRO A 322 28.00 3.92 -10.28
N SER A 323 27.44 2.92 -10.96
CA SER A 323 28.14 2.04 -11.95
C SER A 323 27.44 0.68 -12.20
N ASN A 324 26.93 0.54 -13.43
CA ASN A 324 27.13 -0.57 -14.37
C ASN A 324 26.27 -0.21 -15.60
N ASP A 325 26.86 -0.15 -16.80
CA ASP A 325 26.22 0.33 -18.03
C ASP A 325 24.87 -0.35 -18.32
N ASP A 326 24.69 -1.60 -17.88
CA ASP A 326 23.44 -2.37 -18.07
C ASP A 326 22.25 -1.81 -17.29
N GLY A 327 22.43 -1.37 -16.04
CA GLY A 327 21.33 -0.81 -15.25
C GLY A 327 20.82 0.52 -15.80
N LEU A 328 21.74 1.34 -16.33
CA LEU A 328 21.44 2.60 -17.03
C LEU A 328 20.71 2.34 -18.36
N ASN A 329 21.14 1.34 -19.12
CA ASN A 329 20.48 0.94 -20.36
C ASN A 329 19.08 0.37 -20.11
N THR A 330 18.90 -0.49 -19.11
CA THR A 330 17.58 -1.00 -18.69
C THR A 330 16.65 0.13 -18.26
N VAL A 331 17.14 1.07 -17.46
CA VAL A 331 16.38 2.25 -17.04
C VAL A 331 16.04 3.15 -18.21
N SER A 332 16.98 3.40 -19.11
CA SER A 332 16.80 4.22 -20.32
C SER A 332 15.77 3.57 -21.25
N ASN A 333 15.86 2.26 -21.45
CA ASN A 333 14.88 1.49 -22.23
C ASN A 333 13.51 1.49 -21.58
N MET A 334 13.42 1.36 -20.25
CA MET A 334 12.15 1.43 -19.52
C MET A 334 11.51 2.82 -19.65
N LEU A 335 12.30 3.90 -19.54
CA LEU A 335 11.83 5.27 -19.76
C LEU A 335 11.43 5.50 -21.22
N HIS A 336 12.22 5.00 -22.17
CA HIS A 336 11.93 5.08 -23.60
C HIS A 336 10.65 4.33 -23.95
N ASP A 337 10.47 3.09 -23.48
CA ASP A 337 9.28 2.27 -23.69
C ASP A 337 8.04 2.92 -23.05
N THR A 338 8.21 3.50 -21.86
CA THR A 338 7.17 4.25 -21.15
C THR A 338 6.72 5.48 -21.93
N VAL A 339 7.66 6.32 -22.35
CA VAL A 339 7.41 7.53 -23.15
C VAL A 339 6.85 7.16 -24.52
N SER A 340 7.36 6.10 -25.14
CA SER A 340 6.86 5.58 -26.42
C SER A 340 5.43 5.05 -26.28
N SER A 341 5.09 4.38 -25.18
CA SER A 341 3.73 3.94 -24.89
C SER A 341 2.77 5.13 -24.77
N LEU A 342 3.15 6.18 -24.03
CA LEU A 342 2.37 7.43 -23.92
C LEU A 342 2.19 8.12 -25.29
N ILE A 343 3.26 8.19 -26.09
CA ILE A 343 3.23 8.78 -27.43
C ILE A 343 2.37 7.94 -28.38
N SER A 344 2.43 6.61 -28.29
CA SER A 344 1.63 5.72 -29.13
C SER A 344 0.13 5.83 -28.82
N PHE A 345 -0.24 5.99 -27.56
CA PHE A 345 -1.63 6.23 -27.13
C PHE A 345 -2.16 7.60 -27.59
N SER A 346 -1.32 8.64 -27.57
CA SER A 346 -1.70 9.97 -28.07
C SER A 346 -1.74 10.07 -29.60
N LYS A 347 -1.04 9.16 -30.31
CA LYS A 347 -0.99 9.09 -31.78
C LYS A 347 -2.00 8.13 -32.41
N GLN A 348 -2.82 7.41 -31.65
CA GLN A 348 -3.89 6.61 -32.25
C GLN A 348 -4.88 7.56 -32.98
N PRO A 349 -5.16 7.32 -34.28
CA PRO A 349 -5.90 8.26 -35.11
C PRO A 349 -7.34 8.43 -34.61
N GLN A 350 -7.77 9.69 -34.58
CA GLN A 350 -9.09 10.20 -34.22
C GLN A 350 -10.23 9.64 -35.08
#